data_AF-A0A965Z0A4-F1
#
_entry.id   AF-A0A965Z0A4-F1
#
_cell.length_a   1.000
_cell.length_b   1.000
_cell.length_c   1.000
_cell.angle_alpha   90.00
_cell.angle_beta   90.00
_cell.angle_gamma   90.00
#
_symmetry.space_group_name_H-M   'P 1'
#
loop_
_entity.id
_entity.type
_entity.pdbx_description
1 polymer ?
#
loop_
_entity_poly.entity_id
_entity_poly.type
_entity_poly.pdbx_seq_one_letter_code
_entity_poly.pdbx_strand_id
1 'polypeptide(L)'
;MRQNNLEENGNNIKLTTVYDATDHLVRNMRERNEIGRGFSKDKNSRKIASIPMDDMMALIARKNEDAIAAMSGDDMAMRRLIRAHPEWRCSEGGI
;
A
#
# COMPACT_ATOMS: atom_id res chain seq x y z
N MET A 1 11.61 -4.98 -0.76
CA MET A 1 12.56 -4.56 -1.85
C MET A 1 11.96 -4.99 -3.19
N ARG A 2 11.93 -4.13 -4.22
CA ARG A 2 11.31 -4.45 -5.53
C ARG A 2 12.37 -4.91 -6.53
N GLN A 3 12.24 -6.13 -7.05
CA GLN A 3 13.08 -6.66 -8.12
C GLN A 3 12.30 -6.72 -9.43
N ASN A 4 12.91 -6.25 -10.51
CA ASN A 4 12.35 -6.33 -11.85
C ASN A 4 13.23 -7.27 -12.67
N ASN A 5 12.70 -8.44 -13.02
CA ASN A 5 13.37 -9.38 -13.92
C ASN A 5 12.79 -9.19 -15.33
N LEU A 6 13.66 -8.82 -16.27
CA LEU A 6 13.34 -8.74 -17.69
C LEU A 6 13.79 -10.04 -18.36
N GLU A 7 12.85 -10.78 -18.92
CA GLU A 7 13.12 -11.93 -19.78
C GLU A 7 12.77 -11.55 -21.22
N GLU A 8 13.77 -11.60 -22.11
CA GLU A 8 13.59 -11.43 -23.55
C GLU A 8 13.41 -12.79 -24.21
N ASN A 9 12.23 -13.02 -24.80
CA ASN A 9 11.90 -14.23 -25.55
C ASN A 9 11.64 -13.83 -27.01
N GLY A 10 12.71 -13.69 -27.79
CA GLY A 10 12.63 -13.30 -29.20
C GLY A 10 11.95 -11.92 -29.37
N ASN A 11 10.75 -11.89 -29.95
CA ASN A 11 9.98 -10.66 -30.15
C ASN A 11 9.18 -10.19 -28.91
N ASN A 12 9.17 -10.95 -27.81
CA ASN A 12 8.40 -10.61 -26.61
C ASN A 12 9.30 -10.24 -25.43
N ILE A 13 9.01 -9.10 -24.81
CA ILE A 13 9.63 -8.64 -23.57
C ILE A 13 8.68 -8.97 -22.41
N LYS A 14 9.11 -9.81 -21.47
CA LYS A 14 8.35 -10.15 -20.27
C LYS A 14 8.98 -9.47 -19.05
N LEU A 15 8.27 -8.52 -18.46
CA LEU A 15 8.66 -7.87 -17.22
C LEU A 15 8.01 -8.60 -16.03
N THR A 16 8.80 -9.33 -15.26
CA THR A 16 8.37 -9.96 -14.02
C THR A 16 8.78 -9.06 -12.86
N THR A 17 7.82 -8.40 -12.21
CA THR A 17 8.06 -7.65 -10.98
C THR A 17 7.87 -8.58 -9.79
N VAL A 18 8.93 -8.83 -9.02
CA VAL A 18 8.87 -9.51 -7.74
C VAL A 18 8.93 -8.46 -6.64
N TYR A 19 7.88 -8.37 -5.85
CA TYR A 19 7.80 -7.44 -4.72
C TYR A 19 7.83 -8.22 -3.41
N ASP A 20 8.91 -8.06 -2.66
CA ASP A 20 9.00 -8.58 -1.30
C ASP A 20 8.23 -7.66 -0.33
N ALA A 21 7.05 -8.13 0.10
CA ALA A 21 6.14 -7.44 1.01
C ALA A 21 6.41 -7.75 2.50
N THR A 22 7.46 -8.51 2.83
CA THR A 22 7.70 -9.02 4.18
C THR A 22 7.74 -7.90 5.23
N ASP A 23 8.42 -6.79 4.95
CA ASP A 23 8.51 -5.66 5.89
C ASP A 23 7.14 -5.02 6.17
N HIS A 24 6.30 -4.91 5.14
CA HIS A 24 4.94 -4.37 5.27
C HIS A 24 4.06 -5.30 6.10
N LEU A 25 4.17 -6.61 5.86
CA LEU A 25 3.42 -7.62 6.60
C LEU A 25 3.84 -7.65 8.08
N VAL A 26 5.15 -7.57 8.38
CA VAL A 26 5.67 -7.52 9.76
C VAL A 26 5.19 -6.25 10.47
N ARG A 27 5.23 -5.09 9.80
CA ARG A 27 4.74 -3.83 10.36
C ARG A 27 3.23 -3.88 10.63
N ASN A 28 2.45 -4.35 9.66
CA ASN A 28 1.01 -4.52 9.80
C ASN A 28 0.66 -5.50 10.95
N MET A 29 1.43 -6.58 11.10
CA MET A 29 1.24 -7.54 12.20
C MET A 29 1.53 -6.93 13.57
N ARG A 30 2.64 -6.19 13.71
CA ARG A 30 2.99 -5.49 14.96
C ARG A 30 1.94 -4.47 15.34
N GLU A 31 1.54 -3.61 14.40
CA GLU A 31 0.49 -2.63 14.61
C GLU A 31 -0.86 -3.30 14.95
N ARG A 32 -1.20 -4.42 14.31
CA ARG A 32 -2.42 -5.19 14.63
C ARG A 32 -2.40 -5.77 16.05
N ASN A 33 -1.24 -6.20 16.53
CA ASN A 33 -1.07 -6.74 17.88
C ASN A 33 -1.14 -5.63 18.94
N GLU A 34 -0.60 -4.44 18.65
CA GLU A 34 -0.64 -3.29 19.55
C GLU A 34 -2.04 -2.64 19.64
N ILE A 35 -2.75 -2.58 18.51
CA ILE A 35 -3.98 -1.81 18.37
C ILE A 35 -5.24 -2.70 18.43
N GLY A 36 -5.10 -4.03 18.35
CA GLY A 36 -6.24 -4.95 18.43
C GLY A 36 -7.12 -4.87 17.18
N ARG A 37 -6.78 -5.67 16.15
CA ARG A 37 -7.52 -5.76 14.87
C ARG A 37 -7.58 -4.44 14.06
N GLY A 38 -6.75 -3.46 14.40
CA GLY A 38 -6.70 -2.17 13.71
C GLY A 38 -7.83 -1.22 14.09
N PHE A 39 -8.45 -1.38 15.26
CA PHE A 39 -9.40 -0.40 15.81
C PHE A 39 -8.71 0.48 16.84
N SER A 40 -9.05 1.77 16.94
CA SER A 40 -8.61 2.57 18.08
C SER A 40 -9.03 1.91 19.40
N LYS A 41 -8.37 2.26 20.51
CA LYS A 41 -8.68 1.69 21.84
C LYS A 41 -10.19 1.78 22.17
N ASP A 42 -10.83 2.88 21.76
CA ASP A 42 -12.26 3.12 21.95
C ASP A 42 -13.15 2.51 20.85
N LYS A 43 -12.55 1.86 19.85
CA LYS A 43 -13.19 1.26 18.66
C LYS A 43 -13.96 2.23 17.77
N ASN A 44 -13.77 3.54 17.94
CA ASN A 44 -14.44 4.58 17.17
C ASN A 44 -13.83 4.81 15.78
N SER A 45 -12.63 4.29 15.53
CA SER A 45 -11.93 4.43 14.25
C SER A 45 -11.21 3.14 13.89
N ARG A 46 -11.09 2.88 12.59
CA ARG A 46 -10.40 1.70 12.05
C ARG A 46 -9.26 2.15 11.16
N LYS A 47 -8.05 1.67 11.44
CA LYS A 47 -6.89 1.83 10.56
C LYS A 47 -7.07 0.93 9.34
N ILE A 48 -7.24 1.56 8.19
CA ILE A 48 -7.56 0.91 6.92
C ILE A 48 -6.28 0.45 6.21
N ALA A 49 -5.21 1.25 6.29
CA ALA A 49 -3.91 1.00 5.69
C ALA A 49 -2.75 1.64 6.49
N SER A 50 -1.53 1.16 6.25
CA SER A 50 -0.26 1.71 6.75
C SER A 50 0.63 1.97 5.54
N ILE A 51 0.57 3.20 5.04
CA ILE A 51 1.30 3.62 3.85
C ILE A 51 2.64 4.21 4.31
N PRO A 52 3.79 3.68 3.87
CA PRO A 52 5.06 4.33 4.12
C PRO A 52 5.11 5.71 3.46
N MET A 53 5.62 6.71 4.18
CA MET A 53 5.71 8.07 3.64
C MET A 53 6.59 8.12 2.39
N ASP A 54 7.68 7.34 2.35
CA ASP A 54 8.59 7.30 1.20
C ASP A 54 7.90 6.80 -0.07
N ASP A 55 7.06 5.76 0.04
CA ASP A 55 6.27 5.23 -1.06
C ASP A 55 5.25 6.26 -1.55
N MET A 56 4.55 6.91 -0.62
CA MET A 56 3.57 7.96 -0.93
C MET A 56 4.23 9.15 -1.65
N MET A 57 5.38 9.60 -1.17
CA MET A 57 6.15 10.68 -1.79
C MET A 57 6.71 10.28 -3.16
N ALA A 58 7.15 9.04 -3.33
CA ALA A 58 7.59 8.54 -4.63
C ALA A 58 6.46 8.53 -5.67
N LEU A 59 5.22 8.24 -5.26
CA LEU A 59 4.05 8.34 -6.14
C LEU A 59 3.75 9.79 -6.53
N ILE A 60 3.82 10.72 -5.58
CA ILE A 60 3.60 12.15 -5.83
C ILE A 60 4.68 12.71 -6.77
N ALA A 61 5.94 12.35 -6.57
CA ALA A 61 7.04 12.75 -7.45
C ALA A 61 6.83 12.25 -8.91
N ARG A 62 6.16 11.11 -9.08
CA ARG A 62 5.75 10.56 -10.37
C ARG A 62 4.45 11.14 -10.91
N LYS A 63 3.90 12.17 -10.27
CA LYS A 63 2.63 12.83 -10.62
C LYS A 63 1.42 11.88 -10.61
N ASN A 64 1.39 10.92 -9.68
CA ASN A 64 0.22 10.08 -9.48
C ASN A 64 -0.94 10.94 -8.92
N GLU A 65 -2.03 11.05 -9.68
CA GLU A 65 -3.18 11.90 -9.34
C GLU A 65 -3.87 11.46 -8.05
N ASP A 66 -4.05 10.15 -7.85
CA ASP A 66 -4.68 9.63 -6.65
C ASP A 66 -3.82 9.92 -5.40
N ALA A 67 -2.49 9.81 -5.49
CA ALA A 67 -1.58 10.14 -4.38
C ALA A 67 -1.67 11.62 -3.98
N ILE A 68 -1.73 12.52 -4.96
CA ILE A 68 -1.85 13.96 -4.72
C ILE A 68 -3.22 14.28 -4.09
N ALA A 69 -4.30 13.72 -4.63
CA ALA A 69 -5.65 13.90 -4.11
C ALA A 69 -5.82 13.33 -2.69
N ALA A 70 -5.29 12.12 -2.45
CA ALA A 70 -5.35 11.47 -1.15
C ALA A 70 -4.57 12.25 -0.07
N MET A 71 -3.42 12.86 -0.41
CA MET A 71 -2.68 13.75 0.50
C MET A 71 -3.45 15.04 0.81
N SER A 72 -4.31 15.47 -0.11
CA SER A 72 -5.20 16.62 0.07
C SER A 72 -6.48 16.28 0.85
N GLY A 73 -6.68 15.02 1.25
CA GLY A 73 -7.82 14.56 2.04
C GLY A 73 -8.96 13.91 1.24
N ASP A 74 -8.76 13.54 -0.02
CA ASP A 74 -9.76 12.79 -0.80
C ASP A 74 -9.80 11.31 -0.40
N ASP A 75 -10.83 10.94 0.35
CA ASP A 75 -11.09 9.56 0.79
C ASP A 75 -11.28 8.58 -0.37
N MET A 76 -11.87 9.00 -1.48
CA MET A 76 -12.08 8.12 -2.64
C MET A 76 -10.76 7.85 -3.36
N ALA A 77 -9.89 8.85 -3.46
CA ALA A 77 -8.53 8.67 -3.97
C ALA A 77 -7.71 7.73 -3.07
N MET A 78 -7.81 7.90 -1.74
CA MET A 78 -7.16 7.01 -0.77
C MET A 78 -7.62 5.56 -0.94
N ARG A 79 -8.93 5.33 -1.13
CA ARG A 79 -9.48 3.98 -1.39
C ARG A 79 -8.95 3.36 -2.69
N ARG A 80 -8.81 4.15 -3.76
CA ARG A 80 -8.23 3.69 -5.03
C ARG A 80 -6.75 3.33 -4.89
N LEU A 81 -5.97 4.14 -4.16
CA LEU A 81 -4.57 3.83 -3.84
C LEU A 81 -4.41 2.53 -3.08
N ILE A 82 -5.18 2.33 -2.01
CA ILE A 82 -5.10 1.11 -1.20
C ILE A 82 -5.53 -0.11 -2.02
N ARG A 83 -6.45 0.05 -2.98
CA ARG A 83 -6.83 -1.04 -3.89
C ARG A 83 -5.71 -1.37 -4.89
N ALA A 84 -4.96 -0.36 -5.37
CA ALA A 84 -3.81 -0.55 -6.25
C ALA A 84 -2.58 -1.13 -5.51
N HIS A 85 -2.48 -0.86 -4.20
CA HIS A 85 -1.38 -1.27 -3.31
C HIS A 85 -1.91 -2.12 -2.14
N PRO A 86 -2.36 -3.36 -2.41
CA PRO A 86 -2.92 -4.23 -1.38
C PRO A 86 -1.95 -4.55 -0.23
N GLU A 87 -0.64 -4.45 -0.46
CA GLU A 87 0.42 -4.61 0.54
C GLU A 87 0.34 -3.60 1.70
N TRP A 88 -0.26 -2.43 1.48
CA TRP A 88 -0.43 -1.41 2.53
C TRP A 88 -1.64 -1.66 3.41
N ARG A 89 -2.54 -2.58 3.02
CA ARG A 89 -3.79 -2.81 3.72
C ARG A 89 -3.56 -3.49 5.07
N CYS A 90 -4.07 -2.90 6.15
CA CYS A 90 -3.91 -3.43 7.51
C CYS A 90 -5.09 -4.28 7.98
N SER A 91 -6.23 -4.21 7.28
CA SER A 91 -7.48 -4.78 7.78
C SER A 91 -8.18 -5.64 6.74
N GLU A 92 -8.60 -6.85 7.14
CA GLU A 92 -9.19 -7.88 6.26
C GLU A 92 -10.65 -7.60 5.86
N GLY A 93 -11.26 -6.52 6.33
CA GLY A 93 -12.64 -6.16 5.93
C GLY A 93 -12.65 -5.28 4.68
N GLY A 94 -13.62 -5.48 3.80
CA GLY A 94 -13.80 -4.69 2.57
C GLY A 94 -13.66 -3.19 2.82
N ILE A 95 -12.98 -2.52 1.89
CA ILE A 95 -12.84 -1.05 1.87
C ILE A 95 -14.12 -0.47 1.29
#